data_AF-A0A6P0XJ84-F1
#
_entry.id   AF-A0A6P0XJ84-F1
#
_cell.length_a   1.000
_cell.length_b   1.000
_cell.length_c   1.000
_cell.angle_alpha   90.00
_cell.angle_beta   90.00
_cell.angle_gamma   90.00
#
_symmetry.space_group_name_H-M   'P 1'
#
loop_
_entity.id
_entity.type
_entity.pdbx_description
1 polymer ?
#
loop_
_entity_poly.entity_id
_entity_poly.type
_entity_poly.pdbx_seq_one_letter_code
_entity_poly.pdbx_strand_id
1 'polypeptide(L)'
;MNKSDITTTSESTSHLEIAIGQYATKLDRLDSSETEVTETRVYEVLLARDAVENLLRKRVEGTESPLAELVELDQRLKVHNDLIGTTLNLKNWREVLNPPETAWWWYFCPTPVVSVWDRLDWLWNTLTITSLTMVGSLMINITNAMSAGRAVSFSLSV
;
A
#
# COMPACT_ATOMS: atom_id res chain seq x y z
N MET A 1 -38.94 30.88 -20.56
CA MET A 1 -37.52 30.51 -20.39
C MET A 1 -37.32 30.09 -18.93
N ASN A 2 -36.73 28.92 -18.74
CA ASN A 2 -36.85 28.01 -17.60
C ASN A 2 -36.41 28.60 -16.24
N LYS A 3 -37.33 28.68 -15.26
CA LYS A 3 -37.01 29.12 -13.88
C LYS A 3 -36.64 27.94 -12.95
N SER A 4 -36.56 26.73 -13.51
CA SER A 4 -36.41 25.47 -12.79
C SER A 4 -34.95 24.99 -12.66
N ASP A 5 -34.01 25.54 -13.43
CA ASP A 5 -32.62 25.02 -13.49
C ASP A 5 -31.70 25.56 -12.38
N ILE A 6 -31.99 26.74 -11.82
CA ILE A 6 -31.07 27.41 -10.89
C ILE A 6 -31.14 26.90 -9.44
N THR A 7 -32.24 26.29 -9.01
CA THR A 7 -32.40 25.84 -7.62
C THR A 7 -31.73 24.48 -7.36
N THR A 8 -31.65 23.61 -8.37
CA THR A 8 -31.12 22.24 -8.19
C THR A 8 -29.59 22.20 -8.11
N THR A 9 -28.90 23.09 -8.82
CA THR A 9 -27.42 23.12 -8.86
C THR A 9 -26.79 23.63 -7.56
N SER A 10 -27.43 24.58 -6.88
CA SER A 10 -26.90 25.13 -5.62
C SER A 10 -27.10 24.19 -4.43
N GLU A 11 -28.23 23.48 -4.36
CA GLU A 11 -28.48 22.46 -3.32
C GLU A 11 -27.62 21.22 -3.50
N SER A 12 -27.40 20.76 -4.74
CA SER A 12 -26.46 19.66 -5.00
C SER A 12 -25.03 20.04 -4.64
N THR A 13 -24.69 21.34 -4.64
CA THR A 13 -23.35 21.82 -4.31
C THR A 13 -23.10 21.83 -2.80
N SER A 14 -24.04 22.36 -2.03
CA SER A 14 -23.94 22.31 -0.56
C SER A 14 -23.98 20.87 -0.02
N HIS A 15 -24.81 19.99 -0.60
CA HIS A 15 -24.85 18.58 -0.18
C HIS A 15 -23.53 17.84 -0.45
N LEU A 16 -22.84 18.15 -1.56
CA LEU A 16 -21.54 17.55 -1.85
C LEU A 16 -20.47 18.06 -0.89
N GLU A 17 -20.41 19.37 -0.61
CA GLU A 17 -19.46 19.95 0.35
C GLU A 17 -19.66 19.39 1.76
N ILE A 18 -20.92 19.20 2.19
CA ILE A 18 -21.23 18.56 3.48
C ILE A 18 -20.73 17.10 3.50
N ALA A 19 -20.94 16.35 2.40
CA ALA A 19 -20.48 14.96 2.32
C ALA A 19 -18.94 14.86 2.31
N ILE A 20 -18.25 15.78 1.62
CA ILE A 20 -16.79 15.87 1.63
C ILE A 20 -16.28 16.22 3.03
N GLY A 21 -16.90 17.18 3.73
CA GLY A 21 -16.54 17.52 5.11
C GLY A 21 -16.78 16.37 6.10
N GLN A 22 -17.85 15.59 5.92
CA GLN A 22 -18.09 14.38 6.71
C GLN A 22 -17.04 13.30 6.44
N TYR A 23 -16.65 13.12 5.17
CA TYR A 23 -15.59 12.21 4.78
C TYR A 23 -14.25 12.63 5.40
N ALA A 24 -13.88 13.91 5.32
CA ALA A 24 -12.68 14.47 5.94
C ALA A 24 -12.67 14.27 7.46
N THR A 25 -13.77 14.54 8.15
CA THR A 25 -13.89 14.37 9.61
C THR A 25 -13.71 12.91 10.03
N LYS A 26 -14.26 11.97 9.24
CA LYS A 26 -14.11 10.53 9.51
C LYS A 26 -12.70 10.04 9.21
N LEU A 27 -12.04 10.62 8.21
CA LEU A 27 -10.65 10.33 7.88
C LEU A 27 -9.68 10.88 8.93
N ASP A 28 -9.86 12.11 9.41
CA ASP A 28 -9.09 12.65 10.55
C ASP A 28 -9.25 11.81 11.82
N ARG A 29 -10.44 11.26 12.00
CA ARG A 29 -10.77 10.31 13.08
C ARG A 29 -10.13 8.93 12.90
N LEU A 30 -9.71 8.57 11.69
CA LEU A 30 -8.95 7.37 11.38
C LEU A 30 -7.44 7.63 11.58
N ASP A 31 -6.98 8.83 11.22
CA ASP A 31 -5.59 9.29 11.38
C ASP A 31 -5.23 9.55 12.87
N SER A 32 -6.22 9.92 13.68
CA SER A 32 -6.03 10.18 15.11
C SER A 32 -5.72 8.87 15.84
N SER A 33 -4.46 8.68 16.23
CA SER A 33 -3.92 7.51 16.95
C SER A 33 -4.47 7.32 18.38
N GLU A 34 -5.49 8.06 18.76
CA GLU A 34 -6.02 8.15 20.13
C GLU A 34 -7.01 7.02 20.45
N THR A 35 -7.47 6.26 19.44
CA THR A 35 -8.41 5.15 19.64
C THR A 35 -8.11 4.01 18.67
N GLU A 36 -8.17 2.78 19.18
CA GLU A 36 -7.94 1.55 18.41
C GLU A 36 -8.83 1.53 17.14
N VAL A 37 -8.21 1.39 15.97
CA VAL A 37 -8.94 1.44 14.70
C VAL A 37 -9.81 0.18 14.58
N THR A 38 -11.12 0.37 14.72
CA THR A 38 -12.10 -0.72 14.66
C THR A 38 -12.64 -0.88 13.23
N GLU A 39 -13.01 -2.11 12.84
CA GLU A 39 -13.69 -2.42 11.57
C GLU A 39 -14.84 -1.46 11.24
N THR A 40 -15.66 -1.11 12.24
CA THR A 40 -16.78 -0.18 12.11
C THR A 40 -16.34 1.21 11.62
N ARG A 41 -15.16 1.70 12.06
CA ARG A 41 -14.65 3.02 11.70
C ARG A 41 -14.18 3.05 10.25
N VAL A 42 -13.46 2.01 9.84
CA VAL A 42 -13.03 1.81 8.44
C VAL A 42 -14.27 1.73 7.54
N TYR A 43 -15.28 0.97 7.96
CA TYR A 43 -16.55 0.87 7.23
C TYR A 43 -17.27 2.22 7.11
N GLU A 44 -17.32 3.03 8.17
CA GLU A 44 -17.92 4.37 8.15
C GLU A 44 -17.22 5.34 7.19
N VAL A 45 -15.89 5.23 7.03
CA VAL A 45 -15.09 6.02 6.08
C VAL A 45 -15.42 5.59 4.64
N LEU A 46 -15.46 4.27 4.36
CA LEU A 46 -15.81 3.76 3.04
C LEU A 46 -17.25 4.11 2.64
N LEU A 47 -18.20 4.04 3.57
CA LEU A 47 -19.57 4.51 3.35
C LEU A 47 -19.66 6.01 3.07
N ALA A 48 -18.86 6.82 3.77
CA ALA A 48 -18.82 8.26 3.50
C ALA A 48 -18.29 8.53 2.09
N ARG A 49 -17.27 7.79 1.65
CA ARG A 49 -16.76 7.90 0.28
C ARG A 49 -17.78 7.46 -0.77
N ASP A 50 -18.57 6.43 -0.48
CA ASP A 50 -19.66 5.98 -1.35
C ASP A 50 -20.78 7.03 -1.47
N ALA A 51 -21.13 7.70 -0.37
CA ALA A 51 -22.06 8.82 -0.38
C ALA A 51 -21.56 9.99 -1.24
N VAL A 52 -20.26 10.33 -1.12
CA VAL A 52 -19.62 11.34 -1.97
C VAL A 52 -19.68 10.93 -3.44
N GLU A 53 -19.38 9.67 -3.78
CA GLU A 53 -19.44 9.16 -5.15
C GLU A 53 -20.86 9.24 -5.74
N ASN A 54 -21.87 8.87 -4.95
CA ASN A 54 -23.26 8.90 -5.39
C ASN A 54 -23.72 10.34 -5.67
N LEU A 55 -23.26 11.30 -4.86
CA LEU A 55 -23.50 12.73 -5.09
C LEU A 55 -22.71 13.26 -6.29
N LEU A 56 -21.46 12.79 -6.47
CA LEU A 56 -20.62 13.15 -7.61
C LEU A 56 -21.23 12.67 -8.93
N ARG A 57 -21.75 11.44 -8.97
CA ARG A 57 -22.42 10.85 -10.14
C ARG A 57 -23.71 11.58 -10.51
N LYS A 58 -24.40 12.15 -9.53
CA LYS A 58 -25.60 12.98 -9.73
C LYS A 58 -25.26 14.39 -10.21
N ARG A 59 -24.02 14.86 -9.99
CA ARG A 59 -23.56 16.15 -10.48
C ARG A 59 -23.08 15.99 -11.92
N VAL A 60 -23.75 16.68 -12.84
CA VAL A 60 -23.29 16.84 -14.23
C VAL A 60 -22.02 17.71 -14.22
N GLU A 61 -21.03 17.26 -14.99
CA GLU A 61 -19.72 17.87 -15.29
C GLU A 61 -19.74 19.40 -15.23
N GLY A 62 -18.90 20.02 -14.38
CA GLY A 62 -18.70 21.48 -14.45
C GLY A 62 -18.40 22.23 -13.15
N THR A 63 -17.97 21.59 -12.06
CA THR A 63 -17.56 22.31 -10.85
C THR A 63 -16.24 21.74 -10.36
N GLU A 64 -15.15 22.40 -10.74
CA GLU A 64 -13.77 21.94 -10.52
C GLU A 64 -13.33 22.04 -9.05
N SER A 65 -13.96 22.92 -8.25
CA SER A 65 -13.53 23.23 -6.88
C SER A 65 -13.60 22.04 -5.89
N PRO A 66 -14.70 21.27 -5.79
CA PRO A 66 -14.78 20.15 -4.84
C PRO A 66 -13.97 18.91 -5.27
N LEU A 67 -13.51 18.84 -6.53
CA LEU A 67 -12.71 17.71 -7.00
C LEU A 67 -11.28 17.74 -6.45
N ALA A 68 -10.68 18.91 -6.30
CA ALA A 68 -9.31 19.03 -5.80
C ALA A 68 -9.18 18.51 -4.36
N GLU A 69 -10.12 18.91 -3.48
CA GLU A 69 -10.18 18.46 -2.09
C GLU A 69 -10.48 16.95 -2.00
N LEU A 70 -11.37 16.45 -2.85
CA LEU A 70 -11.65 15.01 -2.92
C LEU A 70 -10.43 14.19 -3.33
N VAL A 71 -9.62 14.69 -4.28
CA VAL A 71 -8.39 14.02 -4.72
C VAL A 71 -7.36 13.95 -3.57
N GLU A 72 -7.22 15.02 -2.79
CA GLU A 72 -6.32 15.05 -1.64
C GLU A 72 -6.77 14.07 -0.55
N LEU A 73 -8.07 14.05 -0.24
CA LEU A 73 -8.65 13.10 0.71
C LEU A 73 -8.54 11.65 0.22
N ASP A 74 -8.74 11.40 -1.08
CA ASP A 74 -8.57 10.09 -1.70
C ASP A 74 -7.10 9.62 -1.66
N GLN A 75 -6.14 10.54 -1.80
CA GLN A 75 -4.72 10.24 -1.59
C GLN A 75 -4.43 9.86 -0.14
N ARG A 76 -4.98 10.60 0.82
CA ARG A 76 -4.86 10.27 2.26
C ARG A 76 -5.48 8.92 2.59
N LEU A 77 -6.61 8.58 1.99
CA LEU A 77 -7.23 7.25 2.14
C LEU A 77 -6.36 6.14 1.56
N LYS A 78 -5.70 6.37 0.42
CA LYS A 78 -4.75 5.41 -0.17
C LYS A 78 -3.56 5.12 0.73
N VAL A 79 -3.09 6.10 1.50
CA VAL A 79 -2.04 5.88 2.51
C VAL A 79 -2.51 4.87 3.58
N HIS A 80 -3.80 4.90 3.91
CA HIS A 80 -4.43 3.97 4.86
C HIS A 80 -4.81 2.62 4.25
N ASN A 81 -4.51 2.36 2.97
CA ASN A 81 -4.85 1.10 2.28
C ASN A 81 -4.40 -0.13 3.08
N ASP A 82 -3.17 -0.13 3.60
CA ASP A 82 -2.62 -1.28 4.33
C ASP A 82 -3.36 -1.52 5.67
N LEU A 83 -3.70 -0.43 6.38
CA LEU A 83 -4.48 -0.48 7.61
C LEU A 83 -5.91 -0.97 7.33
N ILE A 84 -6.54 -0.46 6.28
CA ILE A 84 -7.89 -0.85 5.86
C ILE A 84 -7.93 -2.33 5.41
N GLY A 85 -6.93 -2.77 4.65
CA GLY A 85 -6.82 -4.15 4.15
C GLY A 85 -6.48 -5.17 5.24
N THR A 86 -5.81 -4.76 6.32
CA THR A 86 -5.51 -5.62 7.47
C THR A 86 -6.62 -5.64 8.52
N THR A 87 -7.31 -4.50 8.72
CA THR A 87 -8.36 -4.37 9.73
C THR A 87 -9.69 -4.91 9.24
N LEU A 88 -10.06 -4.67 7.97
CA LEU A 88 -11.34 -5.07 7.41
C LEU A 88 -11.15 -6.19 6.40
N ASN A 89 -11.92 -7.28 6.55
CA ASN A 89 -11.99 -8.32 5.52
C ASN A 89 -12.83 -7.85 4.33
N LEU A 90 -12.25 -6.97 3.52
CA LEU A 90 -12.86 -6.37 2.31
C LEU A 90 -13.35 -7.42 1.30
N LYS A 91 -12.85 -8.66 1.37
CA LYS A 91 -13.34 -9.76 0.53
C LYS A 91 -14.78 -10.14 0.90
N ASN A 92 -15.05 -10.34 2.19
CA ASN A 92 -16.41 -10.67 2.67
C ASN A 92 -17.39 -9.54 2.36
N TRP A 93 -16.96 -8.29 2.54
CA TRP A 93 -17.81 -7.13 2.26
C TRP A 93 -18.11 -6.95 0.77
N ARG A 94 -17.13 -7.21 -0.12
CA ARG A 94 -17.37 -7.22 -1.57
C ARG A 94 -18.36 -8.29 -2.00
N GLU A 95 -18.32 -9.47 -1.39
CA GLU A 95 -19.29 -10.54 -1.70
C GLU A 95 -20.73 -10.15 -1.34
N VAL A 96 -20.91 -9.34 -0.28
CA VAL A 96 -22.24 -8.87 0.17
C VAL A 96 -22.72 -7.65 -0.60
N LEU A 97 -21.86 -6.64 -0.77
CA LEU A 97 -22.22 -5.35 -1.38
C LEU A 97 -22.15 -5.35 -2.90
N ASN A 98 -21.41 -6.30 -3.49
CA ASN A 98 -21.14 -6.42 -4.92
C ASN A 98 -20.87 -5.05 -5.60
N PRO A 99 -19.87 -4.30 -5.10
CA PRO A 99 -19.65 -2.92 -5.53
C PRO A 99 -19.28 -2.87 -7.02
N PRO A 100 -19.68 -1.80 -7.73
CA PRO A 100 -19.32 -1.60 -9.12
C PRO A 100 -17.80 -1.41 -9.27
N GLU A 101 -17.26 -1.79 -10.43
CA GLU A 101 -15.82 -1.77 -10.73
C GLU A 101 -15.21 -0.36 -10.64
N THR A 102 -16.03 0.69 -10.71
CA THR A 102 -15.62 2.10 -10.53
C THR A 102 -15.24 2.43 -9.09
N ALA A 103 -15.63 1.60 -8.11
CA ALA A 103 -15.44 1.86 -6.68
C ALA A 103 -14.11 1.29 -6.18
N TRP A 104 -13.00 1.84 -6.69
CA TRP A 104 -11.63 1.39 -6.43
C TRP A 104 -11.26 1.24 -4.95
N TRP A 105 -11.89 2.02 -4.05
CA TRP A 105 -11.68 1.96 -2.61
C TRP A 105 -12.18 0.66 -1.95
N TRP A 106 -12.96 -0.17 -2.64
CA TRP A 106 -13.33 -1.52 -2.16
C TRP A 106 -12.32 -2.60 -2.56
N TYR A 107 -11.39 -2.27 -3.47
CA TYR A 107 -10.37 -3.20 -3.99
C TYR A 107 -9.01 -3.01 -3.32
N PHE A 108 -8.98 -2.30 -2.17
CA PHE A 108 -7.81 -2.25 -1.31
C PHE A 108 -7.37 -3.68 -0.96
N CYS A 109 -6.16 -4.01 -1.40
CA CYS A 109 -5.52 -5.26 -1.09
C CYS A 109 -4.38 -4.92 -0.12
N PRO A 110 -4.32 -5.55 1.07
CA PRO A 110 -3.18 -5.38 1.94
C PRO A 110 -1.93 -5.71 1.13
N THR A 111 -0.98 -4.79 1.15
CA THR A 111 0.34 -5.09 0.57
C THR A 111 0.85 -6.32 1.34
N PRO A 112 1.33 -7.37 0.64
CA PRO A 112 1.88 -8.52 1.35
C PRO A 112 2.95 -7.97 2.28
N VAL A 113 2.81 -8.24 3.57
CA VAL A 113 3.66 -7.69 4.63
C VAL A 113 5.07 -8.18 4.34
N VAL A 114 5.85 -7.40 3.59
CA VAL A 114 7.23 -7.74 3.28
C VAL A 114 7.95 -7.57 4.60
N SER A 115 8.20 -8.70 5.26
CA SER A 115 8.94 -8.74 6.50
C SER A 115 10.23 -7.92 6.33
N VAL A 116 10.58 -7.10 7.32
CA VAL A 116 11.84 -6.36 7.30
C VAL A 116 13.04 -7.31 7.14
N TRP A 117 12.87 -8.56 7.58
CA TRP A 117 13.83 -9.66 7.38
C TRP A 117 13.92 -10.12 5.93
N ASP A 118 12.83 -10.11 5.17
CA ASP A 118 12.85 -10.40 3.72
C ASP A 118 13.70 -9.37 2.96
N ARG A 119 13.69 -8.11 3.45
CA ARG A 119 14.55 -7.03 2.92
C ARG A 119 16.03 -7.15 3.33
N LEU A 120 16.36 -8.01 4.31
CA LEU A 120 17.73 -8.33 4.72
C LEU A 120 18.18 -9.69 4.17
N ASP A 121 17.24 -10.55 3.76
CA ASP A 121 17.50 -11.89 3.26
C ASP A 121 18.36 -11.88 1.99
N TRP A 122 18.15 -10.91 1.10
CA TRP A 122 19.01 -10.76 -0.08
C TRP A 122 20.48 -10.48 0.29
N LEU A 123 20.73 -9.76 1.39
CA LEU A 123 22.07 -9.45 1.87
C LEU A 123 22.72 -10.69 2.48
N TRP A 124 22.00 -11.43 3.32
CA TRP A 124 22.47 -12.66 3.93
C TRP A 124 22.71 -13.77 2.91
N ASN A 125 21.83 -13.88 1.91
CA ASN A 125 21.97 -14.87 0.85
C ASN A 125 23.19 -14.54 -0.04
N THR A 126 23.38 -13.26 -0.39
CA THR A 126 24.57 -12.81 -1.14
C THR A 126 25.86 -13.05 -0.34
N LEU A 127 25.86 -12.75 0.97
CA LEU A 127 27.01 -12.97 1.85
C LEU A 127 27.37 -14.46 1.95
N THR A 128 26.36 -15.33 2.04
CA THR A 128 26.53 -16.79 2.12
C THR A 128 27.05 -17.37 0.81
N ILE A 129 26.54 -16.91 -0.34
CA ILE A 129 27.04 -17.32 -1.66
C ILE A 129 28.50 -16.89 -1.84
N THR A 130 28.84 -15.67 -1.41
CA THR A 130 30.21 -15.13 -1.50
C THR A 130 31.17 -15.88 -0.58
N SER A 131 30.77 -16.15 0.66
CA SER A 131 31.61 -16.91 1.62
C SER A 131 31.84 -18.34 1.13
N LEU A 132 30.83 -18.99 0.56
CA LEU A 132 30.93 -20.33 0.00
C LEU A 132 31.89 -20.38 -1.22
N THR A 133 31.83 -19.36 -2.08
CA THR A 133 32.74 -19.21 -3.22
C THR A 133 34.18 -19.02 -2.77
N MET A 134 34.40 -18.23 -1.70
CA MET A 134 35.72 -17.99 -1.12
C MET A 134 36.33 -19.27 -0.51
N VAL A 135 35.52 -20.07 0.19
CA VAL A 135 35.95 -21.37 0.74
C VAL A 135 36.30 -22.36 -0.36
N GLY A 136 35.51 -22.40 -1.45
CA GLY A 136 35.83 -23.21 -2.63
C GLY A 136 37.17 -22.83 -3.28
N SER A 137 37.45 -21.52 -3.38
CA SER A 137 38.72 -21.01 -3.91
C SER A 137 39.93 -21.41 -3.05
N LEU A 138 39.78 -21.35 -1.72
CA LEU A 138 40.81 -21.80 -0.78
C LEU A 138 41.09 -23.31 -0.90
N MET A 139 40.04 -24.13 -1.07
CA MET A 139 40.19 -25.57 -1.28
C MET A 139 40.99 -25.89 -2.55
N ILE A 140 40.68 -25.24 -3.67
CA ILE A 140 41.40 -25.43 -4.94
C ILE A 140 42.89 -25.07 -4.77
N ASN A 141 43.18 -23.98 -4.05
CA ASN A 141 44.56 -23.55 -3.81
C ASN A 141 45.34 -24.58 -2.94
N ILE A 142 44.71 -25.17 -1.93
CA ILE A 142 45.33 -26.22 -1.10
C ILE A 142 45.56 -27.51 -1.91
N THR A 143 44.58 -27.93 -2.72
CA THR A 143 44.73 -29.12 -3.59
C THR A 143 45.84 -28.91 -4.62
N ASN A 144 45.93 -27.72 -5.21
CA ASN A 144 47.03 -27.36 -6.12
C ASN A 144 48.37 -27.31 -5.41
N ALA A 145 48.45 -26.81 -4.17
CA ALA A 145 49.70 -26.79 -3.40
C ALA A 145 50.17 -28.20 -3.00
N MET A 146 49.23 -29.11 -2.74
CA MET A 146 49.53 -30.53 -2.48
C MET A 146 49.93 -31.26 -3.76
N SER A 147 49.28 -30.99 -4.90
CA SER A 147 49.58 -31.64 -6.19
C SER A 147 50.84 -31.09 -6.85
N ALA A 148 51.13 -29.79 -6.70
CA ALA A 148 52.34 -29.16 -7.20
C ALA A 148 53.60 -29.57 -6.44
N GLY A 149 53.47 -30.43 -5.42
CA GLY A 149 54.59 -31.11 -4.79
C GLY A 149 55.70 -30.14 -4.42
N ARG A 150 55.59 -29.51 -3.26
CA ARG A 150 56.77 -28.92 -2.61
C ARG A 150 57.71 -30.06 -2.22
N ALA A 151 58.42 -30.60 -3.21
CA ALA A 151 59.62 -31.39 -3.06
C ALA A 151 60.63 -30.46 -2.41
N VAL A 152 60.81 -30.61 -1.10
CA VAL A 152 61.95 -30.03 -0.40
C VAL A 152 63.17 -30.80 -0.91
N SER A 153 63.87 -30.26 -1.90
CA SER A 153 65.18 -30.78 -2.28
C SER A 153 66.18 -30.46 -1.16
N PHE A 154 66.49 -31.46 -0.34
CA PHE A 154 67.64 -31.42 0.55
C PHE A 154 68.91 -31.42 -0.32
N SER A 155 69.49 -30.24 -0.52
CA SER A 155 70.83 -30.12 -1.11
C SER A 155 71.86 -30.37 0.00
N LEU A 156 72.32 -31.62 0.12
CA LEU A 156 73.54 -31.94 0.87
C LEU A 156 74.73 -31.39 0.08
N SER A 157 75.46 -30.43 0.64
CA SER A 157 76.83 -30.13 0.20
C SER A 157 77.80 -30.88 1.11
N VAL A 158 78.60 -31.74 0.46
CA VAL A 158 79.81 -32.39 1.00
C VAL A 158 80.88 -31.35 1.28
#